data_AF-A0A7R8VG47-F1
#
_entry.id   AF-A0A7R8VG47-F1
#
_cell.length_a   1.000
_cell.length_b   1.000
_cell.length_c   1.000
_cell.angle_alpha   90.00
_cell.angle_beta   90.00
_cell.angle_gamma   90.00
#
_symmetry.space_group_name_H-M   'P 1'
#
loop_
_entity.id
_entity.type
_entity.pdbx_description
1 polymer ?
#
loop_
_entity_poly.entity_id
_entity_poly.type
_entity_poly.pdbx_seq_one_letter_code
_entity_poly.pdbx_strand_id
1 'polypeptide(L)'
;MVVMTTSLWGPLHVVLFNTIIFLLAVAHLKAVCSDPGVVPLPQSRVDFSDIHSGSQSLLQREDWTVCTRCETYRPPRAHHCRICKRCIRRMDHHCPWINNCVGEQNQKYFIQFLVYVGALSAYAIVLVVTSWMVECPDCSNEVTIKQSRILHCVILVLESGLFGMFVSAILVDQLQAIFSDETAVEQLQKQGPYRPHKSRLALLSEVCGRVHPMMWLLPCGGVSRGRDEPLLSHYDV
;
A
#
# COMPACT_ATOMS: atom_id res chain seq x y z
N MET A 1 -0.89 23.39 32.36
CA MET A 1 -0.14 22.28 32.99
C MET A 1 -1.00 21.44 33.94
N VAL A 2 -1.96 22.03 34.65
CA VAL A 2 -2.81 21.34 35.65
C VAL A 2 -3.75 20.25 35.06
N VAL A 3 -4.27 20.42 33.84
CA VAL A 3 -5.16 19.43 33.19
C VAL A 3 -4.45 18.10 32.85
N MET A 4 -3.13 18.14 32.62
CA MET A 4 -2.34 16.91 32.38
C MET A 4 -1.98 16.16 33.66
N THR A 5 -2.02 16.81 34.81
CA THR A 5 -1.64 16.21 36.11
C THR A 5 -2.81 15.62 36.88
N THR A 6 -4.05 16.01 36.57
CA THR A 6 -5.26 15.55 37.28
C THR A 6 -5.99 14.41 36.56
N SER A 7 -5.63 14.11 35.31
CA SER A 7 -6.36 13.18 34.45
C SER A 7 -5.42 12.39 33.53
N LEU A 8 -5.62 11.07 33.47
CA LEU A 8 -4.86 10.16 32.59
C LEU A 8 -5.17 10.37 31.09
N TRP A 9 -6.21 11.15 30.76
CA TRP A 9 -6.64 11.40 29.39
C TRP A 9 -5.58 12.12 28.55
N GLY A 10 -4.88 13.11 29.11
CA GLY A 10 -3.82 13.83 28.41
C GLY A 10 -2.67 12.90 27.99
N PRO A 11 -2.03 12.19 28.93
CA PRO A 11 -1.01 11.19 28.62
C PRO A 11 -1.47 10.11 27.64
N LEU A 12 -2.70 9.61 27.77
CA LEU A 12 -3.27 8.63 26.83
C LEU A 12 -3.28 9.14 25.38
N HIS A 13 -3.82 10.34 25.15
CA HIS A 13 -3.88 10.93 23.82
C HIS A 13 -2.49 11.20 23.22
N VAL A 14 -1.52 11.61 24.06
CA VAL A 14 -0.12 11.78 23.65
C VAL A 14 0.47 10.45 23.21
N VAL A 15 0.32 9.39 24.01
CA VAL A 15 0.86 8.06 23.68
C VAL A 15 0.21 7.52 22.40
N LEU A 16 -1.12 7.63 22.28
CA LEU A 16 -1.86 7.15 21.11
C LEU A 16 -1.41 7.88 19.83
N PHE A 17 -1.36 9.21 19.86
CA PHE A 17 -0.95 10.03 18.71
C PHE A 17 0.48 9.70 18.26
N ASN A 18 1.43 9.65 19.20
CA ASN A 18 2.81 9.32 18.90
C ASN A 18 2.97 7.88 18.36
N THR A 19 2.16 6.94 18.87
CA THR A 19 2.16 5.56 18.37
C THR A 19 1.69 5.50 16.92
N ILE A 20 0.59 6.18 16.58
CA ILE A 20 0.07 6.22 15.21
C ILE A 20 1.08 6.88 14.27
N ILE A 21 1.68 8.01 14.67
CA ILE A 21 2.72 8.69 13.87
C ILE A 21 3.95 7.80 13.67
N PHE A 22 4.39 7.10 14.72
CA PHE A 22 5.53 6.19 14.59
C PHE A 22 5.23 5.07 13.58
N LEU A 23 4.06 4.44 13.69
CA LEU A 23 3.64 3.38 12.75
C LEU A 23 3.47 3.91 11.33
N LEU A 24 2.91 5.11 11.17
CA LEU A 24 2.80 5.83 9.90
C LEU A 24 4.17 6.03 9.26
N ALA A 25 5.12 6.56 10.03
CA ALA A 25 6.47 6.84 9.55
C ALA A 25 7.19 5.56 9.11
N VAL A 26 7.05 4.47 9.90
CA VAL A 26 7.65 3.18 9.55
C VAL A 26 6.98 2.58 8.30
N ALA A 27 5.65 2.62 8.19
CA ALA A 27 4.93 2.12 7.02
C ALA A 27 5.30 2.91 5.76
N HIS A 28 5.36 4.24 5.85
CA HIS A 28 5.79 5.11 4.76
C HIS A 28 7.23 4.81 4.34
N LEU A 29 8.17 4.76 5.29
CA LEU A 29 9.57 4.44 5.01
C LEU A 29 9.71 3.07 4.32
N LYS A 30 8.92 2.08 4.74
CA LYS A 30 8.91 0.77 4.09
C LYS A 30 8.31 0.81 2.70
N ALA A 31 7.23 1.56 2.46
CA ALA A 31 6.68 1.71 1.11
C ALA A 31 7.69 2.39 0.16
N VAL A 32 8.41 3.41 0.64
CA VAL A 32 9.46 4.12 -0.11
C VAL A 32 10.66 3.22 -0.41
N CYS A 33 11.20 2.53 0.60
CA CYS A 33 12.49 1.85 0.50
C CYS A 33 12.40 0.36 0.10
N SER A 34 11.22 -0.25 0.14
CA SER A 34 11.09 -1.66 -0.24
C SER A 34 11.10 -1.84 -1.76
N ASP A 35 11.63 -2.98 -2.21
CA ASP A 35 11.47 -3.43 -3.58
C ASP A 35 9.96 -3.60 -3.87
N PRO A 36 9.40 -2.97 -4.92
CA PRO A 36 8.02 -3.17 -5.32
C PRO A 36 7.76 -4.53 -6.00
N GLY A 37 8.81 -5.31 -6.27
CA GLY A 37 8.75 -6.57 -7.01
C GLY A 37 9.34 -6.42 -8.41
N VAL A 38 10.56 -5.88 -8.51
CA VAL A 38 11.25 -5.71 -9.79
C VAL A 38 11.50 -7.07 -10.47
N VAL A 39 11.15 -7.16 -11.75
CA VAL A 39 11.48 -8.33 -12.58
C VAL A 39 13.00 -8.28 -12.87
N PRO A 40 13.76 -9.34 -12.55
CA PRO A 40 15.20 -9.36 -12.78
C PRO A 40 15.52 -9.24 -14.27
N LEU A 41 16.62 -8.54 -14.57
CA LEU A 41 17.14 -8.49 -15.93
C LEU A 41 17.85 -9.81 -16.25
N PRO A 42 17.74 -10.31 -17.49
CA PRO A 42 18.43 -11.51 -17.92
C PRO A 42 19.94 -11.25 -17.96
N GLN A 43 20.74 -12.28 -17.62
CA GLN A 43 22.20 -12.18 -17.62
C GLN A 43 22.78 -12.21 -19.04
N SER A 44 22.10 -12.87 -19.97
CA SER A 44 22.40 -12.95 -21.39
C SER A 44 21.31 -12.25 -22.21
N ARG A 45 21.63 -11.87 -23.46
CA ARG A 45 20.60 -11.36 -24.38
C ARG A 45 19.57 -12.46 -24.61
N VAL A 46 18.30 -12.12 -24.37
CA VAL A 46 17.18 -13.00 -24.65
C VAL A 46 17.01 -13.08 -26.15
N ASP A 47 17.09 -14.30 -26.71
CA ASP A 47 16.77 -14.51 -28.11
C ASP A 47 15.24 -14.56 -28.27
N PHE A 48 14.69 -13.57 -28.97
CA PHE A 48 13.27 -13.48 -29.26
C PHE A 48 12.89 -14.17 -30.58
N SER A 49 13.86 -14.80 -31.27
CA SER A 49 13.64 -15.52 -32.52
C SER A 49 12.61 -16.66 -32.36
N ASP A 50 12.57 -17.29 -31.19
CA ASP A 50 11.69 -18.42 -30.89
C ASP A 50 10.20 -18.07 -30.72
N ILE A 51 9.84 -16.78 -30.66
CA ILE A 51 8.45 -16.34 -30.50
C ILE A 51 7.59 -16.72 -31.72
N HIS A 52 8.21 -16.88 -32.90
CA HIS A 52 7.52 -17.19 -34.15
C HIS A 52 7.55 -18.70 -34.51
N SER A 53 8.38 -19.50 -33.84
CA SER A 53 8.62 -20.93 -34.13
C SER A 53 8.04 -21.85 -33.04
N GLY A 54 6.71 -21.96 -32.95
CA GLY A 54 6.04 -23.07 -32.24
C GLY A 54 6.19 -23.17 -30.72
N SER A 55 7.05 -22.36 -30.07
CA SER A 55 7.21 -22.28 -28.61
C SER A 55 6.05 -21.57 -27.90
N GLN A 56 5.08 -21.05 -28.67
CA GLN A 56 3.86 -20.41 -28.18
C GLN A 56 3.14 -21.25 -27.11
N SER A 57 3.15 -22.58 -27.22
CA SER A 57 2.35 -23.44 -26.33
C SER A 57 2.69 -23.36 -24.83
N LEU A 58 3.92 -23.00 -24.44
CA LEU A 58 4.31 -22.88 -23.02
C LEU A 58 4.18 -21.45 -22.49
N LEU A 59 4.63 -20.43 -23.26
CA LEU A 59 4.44 -19.02 -22.89
C LEU A 59 2.96 -18.62 -22.85
N GLN A 60 2.13 -19.21 -23.73
CA GLN A 60 0.69 -19.01 -23.79
C GLN A 60 -0.08 -19.83 -22.74
N ARG A 61 0.56 -20.86 -22.15
CA ARG A 61 -0.03 -21.63 -21.03
C ARG A 61 0.00 -20.86 -19.72
N GLU A 62 0.91 -19.88 -19.60
CA GLU A 62 1.14 -19.11 -18.39
C GLU A 62 1.11 -17.58 -18.61
N ASP A 63 0.54 -17.06 -19.71
CA ASP A 63 0.37 -15.62 -19.97
C ASP A 63 1.61 -14.73 -19.86
N TRP A 64 2.78 -15.29 -20.15
CA TRP A 64 4.01 -14.51 -20.17
C TRP A 64 4.04 -13.60 -21.40
N THR A 65 4.47 -12.35 -21.20
CA THR A 65 4.62 -11.37 -22.29
C THR A 65 6.07 -10.92 -22.39
N VAL A 66 6.44 -10.19 -23.45
CA VAL A 66 7.79 -9.64 -23.59
C VAL A 66 7.78 -8.14 -23.28
N CYS A 67 8.85 -7.64 -22.64
CA CYS A 67 9.13 -6.22 -22.56
C CYS A 67 10.33 -5.88 -23.44
N THR A 68 10.09 -5.22 -24.57
CA THR A 68 11.16 -4.79 -25.50
C THR A 68 12.10 -3.74 -24.92
N ARG A 69 11.65 -2.97 -23.91
CA ARG A 69 12.48 -1.92 -23.25
C ARG A 69 13.44 -2.49 -22.21
N CYS A 70 13.04 -3.57 -21.55
CA CYS A 70 13.87 -4.25 -20.55
C CYS A 70 14.53 -5.51 -21.13
N GLU A 71 14.25 -5.83 -22.39
CA GLU A 71 14.71 -7.03 -23.09
C GLU A 71 14.53 -8.31 -22.25
N THR A 72 13.37 -8.43 -21.59
CA THR A 72 13.08 -9.52 -20.65
C THR A 72 11.68 -10.09 -20.86
N TYR A 73 11.50 -11.35 -20.45
CA TYR A 73 10.18 -11.93 -20.29
C TYR A 73 9.50 -11.37 -19.05
N ARG A 74 8.24 -11.05 -19.20
CA ARG A 74 7.40 -10.39 -18.23
C ARG A 74 6.39 -11.41 -17.70
N PRO A 75 6.43 -11.72 -16.39
CA PRO A 75 5.44 -12.58 -15.76
C PRO A 75 4.01 -12.03 -15.93
N PRO A 76 2.98 -12.87 -15.76
CA PRO A 76 1.60 -12.42 -15.67
C PRO A 76 1.43 -11.25 -14.72
N ARG A 77 0.60 -10.27 -15.11
CA ARG A 77 0.27 -9.07 -14.33
C ARG A 77 1.47 -8.16 -14.02
N ALA A 78 2.66 -8.42 -14.56
CA ALA A 78 3.76 -7.47 -14.48
C ALA A 78 3.60 -6.36 -15.55
N HIS A 79 4.05 -5.14 -15.26
CA HIS A 79 3.99 -4.02 -16.20
C HIS A 79 5.29 -3.20 -16.16
N HIS A 80 5.65 -2.60 -17.29
CA HIS A 80 6.82 -1.72 -17.38
C HIS A 80 6.48 -0.31 -16.89
N CYS A 81 7.10 0.11 -15.79
CA CYS A 81 6.99 1.47 -15.30
C CYS A 81 7.99 2.37 -16.03
N ARG A 82 7.49 3.40 -16.73
CA ARG A 82 8.32 4.36 -17.47
C ARG A 82 9.17 5.24 -16.55
N ILE A 83 8.67 5.52 -15.35
CA ILE A 83 9.35 6.38 -14.37
C ILE A 83 10.48 5.60 -13.68
N CYS A 84 10.20 4.38 -13.19
CA CYS A 84 11.21 3.51 -12.57
C CYS A 84 12.14 2.82 -13.59
N LYS A 85 11.81 2.86 -14.88
CA LYS A 85 12.53 2.24 -16.02
C LYS A 85 12.77 0.74 -15.84
N ARG A 86 11.78 0.04 -15.31
CA ARG A 86 11.86 -1.40 -15.00
C ARG A 86 10.48 -2.04 -15.00
N CYS A 87 10.43 -3.35 -15.23
CA CYS A 87 9.22 -4.15 -15.08
C CYS A 87 8.97 -4.45 -13.60
N ILE A 88 7.74 -4.22 -13.14
CA ILE A 88 7.30 -4.46 -11.76
C ILE A 88 6.23 -5.55 -11.78
N ARG A 89 6.35 -6.55 -10.90
CA ARG A 89 5.40 -7.64 -10.70
C ARG A 89 4.13 -7.15 -10.03
N ARG A 90 2.97 -7.61 -10.52
CA ARG A 90 1.64 -7.16 -10.10
C ARG A 90 1.61 -5.64 -9.89
N MET A 91 2.13 -4.91 -10.88
CA MET A 91 2.27 -3.46 -10.79
C MET A 91 0.88 -2.84 -10.69
N ASP A 92 0.67 -2.02 -9.67
CA ASP A 92 -0.54 -1.23 -9.54
C ASP A 92 -0.33 0.15 -10.18
N HIS A 93 0.52 0.98 -9.58
CA HIS A 93 0.89 2.28 -10.14
C HIS A 93 2.29 2.74 -9.71
N HIS A 94 2.78 3.81 -10.33
CA HIS A 94 3.88 4.58 -9.78
C HIS A 94 3.31 5.70 -8.92
N CYS A 95 3.69 5.74 -7.65
CA CYS A 95 3.17 6.69 -6.69
C CYS A 95 4.22 7.79 -6.43
N PRO A 96 3.97 9.05 -6.82
CA PRO A 96 4.89 10.16 -6.59
C PRO A 96 5.14 10.41 -5.09
N TRP A 97 4.15 10.13 -4.25
CA TRP A 97 4.20 10.43 -2.81
C TRP A 97 5.18 9.55 -2.03
N ILE A 98 5.40 8.32 -2.49
CA ILE A 98 6.44 7.43 -1.95
C ILE A 98 7.67 7.37 -2.86
N ASN A 99 7.67 8.12 -3.97
CA ASN A 99 8.70 8.09 -5.01
C ASN A 99 9.12 6.66 -5.42
N ASN A 100 8.14 5.77 -5.51
CA ASN A 100 8.35 4.35 -5.78
C ASN A 100 7.11 3.76 -6.48
N CYS A 101 7.29 2.61 -7.13
CA CYS A 101 6.14 1.84 -7.58
C CYS A 101 5.43 1.18 -6.41
N VAL A 102 4.12 1.01 -6.53
CA VAL A 102 3.33 0.11 -5.70
C VAL A 102 3.15 -1.18 -6.48
N GLY A 103 3.63 -2.29 -5.93
CA GLY A 103 3.57 -3.61 -6.53
C GLY A 103 3.53 -4.70 -5.46
N GLU A 104 3.61 -5.95 -5.90
CA GLU A 104 3.40 -7.14 -5.06
C GLU A 104 4.16 -7.11 -3.72
N GLN A 105 5.41 -6.65 -3.72
CA GLN A 105 6.30 -6.78 -2.56
C GLN A 105 6.22 -5.61 -1.57
N ASN A 106 5.59 -4.49 -1.94
CA ASN A 106 5.44 -3.33 -1.06
C ASN A 106 3.99 -2.83 -0.90
N GLN A 107 3.01 -3.43 -1.59
CA GLN A 107 1.59 -3.06 -1.52
C GLN A 107 1.05 -3.10 -0.08
N LYS A 108 1.49 -4.07 0.74
CA LYS A 108 1.15 -4.12 2.17
C LYS A 108 1.50 -2.82 2.90
N TYR A 109 2.74 -2.35 2.74
CA TYR A 109 3.22 -1.14 3.43
C TYR A 109 2.51 0.10 2.91
N PHE A 110 2.17 0.14 1.62
CA PHE A 110 1.37 1.20 1.04
C PHE A 110 -0.04 1.26 1.65
N ILE A 111 -0.72 0.12 1.79
CA ILE A 111 -2.04 0.06 2.44
C ILE A 111 -1.95 0.47 3.91
N GLN A 112 -0.94 0.00 4.64
CA GLN A 112 -0.70 0.42 6.02
C GLN A 112 -0.52 1.94 6.12
N PHE A 113 0.26 2.53 5.22
CA PHE A 113 0.44 3.98 5.13
C PHE A 113 -0.90 4.70 4.95
N LEU A 114 -1.75 4.28 4.00
CA LEU A 114 -3.07 4.88 3.79
C LEU A 114 -3.98 4.77 5.01
N VAL A 115 -4.02 3.59 5.65
CA VAL A 115 -4.80 3.34 6.87
C VAL A 115 -4.35 4.26 8.00
N TYR A 116 -3.04 4.42 8.21
CA TYR A 116 -2.53 5.28 9.27
C TYR A 116 -2.76 6.77 9.02
N VAL A 117 -2.64 7.24 7.77
CA VAL A 117 -3.03 8.62 7.43
C VAL A 117 -4.51 8.84 7.69
N GLY A 118 -5.38 7.93 7.21
CA GLY A 118 -6.82 8.02 7.42
C GLY A 118 -7.20 8.00 8.90
N ALA A 119 -6.57 7.13 9.70
CA ALA A 119 -6.78 7.07 11.14
C ALA A 119 -6.34 8.36 11.84
N LEU A 120 -5.20 8.94 11.46
CA LEU A 120 -4.71 10.20 12.03
C LEU A 120 -5.62 11.38 11.68
N SER A 121 -6.10 11.46 10.43
CA SER A 121 -7.08 12.46 9.99
C SER A 121 -8.40 12.35 10.77
N ALA A 122 -8.94 11.14 10.91
CA ALA A 122 -10.16 10.92 11.67
C ALA A 122 -9.98 11.29 13.15
N TYR A 123 -8.85 10.89 13.75
CA TYR A 123 -8.50 11.20 15.13
C TYR A 123 -8.38 12.71 15.37
N ALA A 124 -7.72 13.43 14.45
CA ALA A 124 -7.60 14.89 14.50
C ALA A 124 -8.97 15.59 14.44
N ILE A 125 -9.88 15.16 13.55
CA ILE A 125 -11.24 15.68 13.48
C ILE A 125 -11.98 15.44 14.80
N VAL A 126 -11.92 14.23 15.36
CA VAL A 126 -12.57 13.90 16.65
C VAL A 126 -12.00 14.77 17.78
N LEU A 127 -10.69 14.98 17.84
CA LEU A 127 -10.07 15.86 18.85
C LEU A 127 -10.54 17.31 18.72
N VAL A 128 -10.68 17.82 17.49
CA VAL A 128 -11.21 19.16 17.28
C VAL A 128 -12.67 19.21 17.74
N VAL A 129 -13.55 18.34 17.23
CA VAL A 129 -14.98 18.33 17.60
C VAL A 129 -15.15 18.23 19.12
N THR A 130 -14.41 17.34 19.80
CA THR A 130 -14.46 17.22 21.26
C THR A 130 -13.98 18.47 21.98
N SER A 131 -12.92 19.14 21.51
CA SER A 131 -12.44 20.40 22.10
C SER A 131 -13.45 21.55 22.00
N TRP A 132 -14.37 21.51 21.04
CA TRP A 132 -15.44 22.50 20.87
C TRP A 132 -16.71 22.14 21.64
N MET A 133 -16.99 20.86 21.84
CA MET A 133 -18.16 20.39 22.59
C MET A 133 -17.94 20.37 24.11
N VAL A 134 -16.72 20.14 24.56
CA VAL A 134 -16.38 20.06 25.98
C VAL A 134 -15.90 21.42 26.45
N GLU A 135 -16.70 22.07 27.30
CA GLU A 135 -16.29 23.31 27.96
C GLU A 135 -15.06 23.05 28.85
N CYS A 136 -14.10 23.96 28.78
CA CYS A 136 -12.88 23.91 29.57
C CYS A 136 -12.91 25.04 30.61
N PRO A 137 -13.25 24.74 31.88
CA PRO A 137 -13.37 25.74 32.94
C PRO A 137 -12.05 26.45 33.24
N ASP A 138 -10.93 25.73 33.13
CA ASP A 138 -9.58 26.21 33.51
C ASP A 138 -8.77 26.75 32.31
N CYS A 139 -9.39 26.93 31.15
CA CYS A 139 -8.67 27.42 29.97
C CYS A 139 -8.39 28.92 30.08
N SER A 140 -7.14 29.31 29.85
CA SER A 140 -6.71 30.71 29.85
C SER A 140 -7.57 31.56 28.92
N ASN A 141 -8.15 32.64 29.44
CA ASN A 141 -8.98 33.56 28.66
C ASN A 141 -8.19 34.57 27.83
N GLU A 142 -6.86 34.44 27.81
CA GLU A 142 -5.98 35.31 27.03
C GLU A 142 -6.30 35.24 25.53
N VAL A 143 -6.46 36.42 24.92
CA VAL A 143 -6.89 36.56 23.52
C VAL A 143 -5.92 35.86 22.58
N THR A 144 -4.61 36.01 22.79
CA THR A 144 -3.55 35.39 21.98
C THR A 144 -3.66 33.87 21.95
N ILE A 145 -3.91 33.24 23.11
CA ILE A 145 -4.03 31.78 23.23
C ILE A 145 -5.32 31.29 22.54
N LYS A 146 -6.43 32.02 22.68
CA LYS A 146 -7.69 31.69 21.98
C LYS A 146 -7.54 31.78 20.46
N GLN A 147 -6.92 32.85 19.96
CA GLN A 147 -6.67 33.04 18.53
C GLN A 147 -5.77 31.94 17.96
N SER A 148 -4.66 31.62 18.64
CA SER A 148 -3.77 30.52 18.24
C SER A 148 -4.52 29.18 18.21
N ARG A 149 -5.33 28.87 19.23
CA ARG A 149 -6.13 27.64 19.27
C ARG A 149 -7.09 27.54 18.09
N ILE A 150 -7.84 28.61 17.79
CA ILE A 150 -8.78 28.63 16.66
C ILE A 150 -8.03 28.43 15.35
N LEU A 151 -6.90 29.12 15.16
CA LEU A 151 -6.07 28.97 13.95
C LEU A 151 -5.60 27.53 13.77
N HIS A 152 -5.06 26.91 14.82
CA HIS A 152 -4.62 25.51 14.77
C HIS A 152 -5.77 24.54 14.50
N CYS A 153 -6.95 24.73 15.11
CA CYS A 153 -8.13 23.92 14.83
C CYS A 153 -8.56 24.02 13.36
N VAL A 154 -8.60 25.23 12.80
CA VAL A 154 -8.98 25.45 11.39
C VAL A 154 -8.00 24.76 10.45
N ILE A 155 -6.70 24.96 10.65
CA ILE A 155 -5.66 24.32 9.82
C ILE A 155 -5.77 22.80 9.91
N LEU A 156 -5.90 22.26 11.12
CA LEU A 156 -5.95 20.82 11.34
C LEU A 156 -7.19 20.17 10.71
N VAL A 157 -8.36 20.83 10.77
CA VAL A 157 -9.58 20.33 10.12
C VAL A 157 -9.45 20.35 8.60
N LEU A 158 -8.90 21.43 8.03
CA LEU A 158 -8.70 21.53 6.59
C LEU A 158 -7.72 20.47 6.10
N GLU A 159 -6.57 20.32 6.76
CA GLU A 159 -5.57 19.30 6.45
C GLU A 159 -6.17 17.89 6.57
N SER A 160 -6.80 17.58 7.70
CA SER A 160 -7.38 16.26 7.96
C SER A 160 -8.51 15.92 6.99
N GLY A 161 -9.34 16.90 6.63
CA GLY A 161 -10.41 16.72 5.66
C GLY A 161 -9.85 16.44 4.26
N LEU A 162 -8.93 17.26 3.77
CA LEU A 162 -8.36 17.12 2.43
C LEU A 162 -7.57 15.82 2.29
N PHE A 163 -6.59 15.59 3.17
CA PHE A 163 -5.78 14.37 3.10
C PHE A 163 -6.59 13.13 3.45
N GLY A 164 -7.47 13.21 4.44
CA GLY A 164 -8.32 12.09 4.87
C GLY A 164 -9.25 11.60 3.76
N MET A 165 -9.93 12.51 3.06
CA MET A 165 -10.77 12.15 1.91
C MET A 165 -9.95 11.53 0.78
N PHE A 166 -8.80 12.16 0.44
CA PHE A 166 -7.92 11.69 -0.62
C PHE A 166 -7.39 10.27 -0.36
N VAL A 167 -6.84 10.00 0.84
CA VAL A 167 -6.33 8.65 1.15
C VAL A 167 -7.45 7.62 1.30
N SER A 168 -8.65 8.03 1.72
CA SER A 168 -9.79 7.12 1.80
C SER A 168 -10.23 6.65 0.42
N ALA A 169 -10.25 7.55 -0.57
CA ALA A 169 -10.54 7.18 -1.96
C ALA A 169 -9.53 6.17 -2.50
N ILE A 170 -8.23 6.45 -2.35
CA ILE A 170 -7.15 5.53 -2.78
C ILE A 170 -7.26 4.19 -2.03
N LEU A 171 -7.55 4.20 -0.73
CA LEU A 171 -7.70 2.98 0.06
C LEU A 171 -8.87 2.13 -0.45
N VAL A 172 -10.00 2.75 -0.78
CA VAL A 172 -11.14 2.04 -1.39
C VAL A 172 -10.73 1.42 -2.72
N ASP A 173 -10.04 2.16 -3.59
CA ASP A 173 -9.56 1.64 -4.87
C ASP A 173 -8.61 0.45 -4.69
N GLN A 174 -7.65 0.54 -3.76
CA GLN A 174 -6.74 -0.57 -3.44
C GLN A 174 -7.49 -1.81 -2.91
N LEU A 175 -8.46 -1.61 -2.01
CA LEU A 175 -9.25 -2.70 -1.46
C LEU A 175 -10.14 -3.34 -2.53
N GLN A 176 -10.73 -2.55 -3.43
CA GLN A 176 -11.51 -3.06 -4.56
C GLN A 176 -10.64 -3.85 -5.54
N ALA A 177 -9.42 -3.39 -5.81
CA ALA A 177 -8.46 -4.12 -6.64
C ALA A 177 -8.06 -5.47 -6.01
N ILE A 178 -7.88 -5.51 -4.68
CA ILE A 178 -7.59 -6.76 -3.96
C ILE A 178 -8.80 -7.69 -3.94
N PHE A 179 -9.99 -7.17 -3.64
CA PHE A 179 -11.19 -8.01 -3.50
C PHE A 179 -11.74 -8.52 -4.81
N SER A 180 -11.49 -7.80 -5.90
CA SER A 180 -11.89 -8.27 -7.21
C SER A 180 -11.03 -9.46 -7.66
N ASP A 181 -9.76 -9.58 -7.20
CA ASP A 181 -8.71 -10.59 -7.59
C ASP A 181 -8.77 -11.12 -9.04
N GLU A 182 -9.39 -10.34 -9.91
CA GLU A 182 -9.69 -10.63 -11.30
C GLU A 182 -9.23 -9.41 -12.08
N THR A 183 -8.11 -9.57 -12.76
CA THR A 183 -7.76 -8.73 -13.89
C THR A 183 -8.77 -8.98 -15.01
N ALA A 184 -9.04 -7.96 -15.83
CA ALA A 184 -9.92 -8.09 -17.00
C ALA A 184 -9.51 -9.25 -17.95
N VAL A 185 -8.25 -9.70 -17.88
CA VAL A 185 -7.73 -10.88 -18.60
C VAL A 185 -8.21 -12.19 -17.97
N GLU A 186 -8.21 -12.31 -16.65
CA GLU A 186 -8.71 -13.48 -15.91
C GLU A 186 -10.24 -13.68 -16.12
N GLN A 187 -11.00 -12.59 -16.34
CA GLN A 187 -12.41 -12.65 -16.74
C GLN A 187 -12.63 -13.13 -18.19
N LEU A 188 -11.69 -12.85 -19.09
CA LEU A 188 -11.72 -13.29 -20.49
C LEU A 188 -11.23 -14.74 -20.64
N GLN A 189 -10.36 -15.22 -19.74
CA GLN A 189 -9.81 -16.59 -19.72
C GLN A 189 -10.65 -17.60 -18.92
N LYS A 190 -11.98 -17.55 -19.06
CA LYS A 190 -12.93 -18.54 -18.48
C LYS A 190 -12.71 -20.01 -18.94
N GLN A 191 -11.60 -20.32 -19.61
CA GLN A 191 -11.17 -21.66 -20.02
C GLN A 191 -10.04 -22.25 -19.15
N GLY A 192 -9.70 -21.63 -18.00
CA GLY A 192 -8.82 -22.23 -16.99
C GLY A 192 -9.57 -23.20 -16.05
N PRO A 193 -8.85 -24.12 -15.35
CA PRO A 193 -9.47 -25.01 -14.36
C PRO A 193 -10.18 -24.19 -13.28
N TYR A 194 -11.38 -24.65 -12.88
CA TYR A 194 -12.22 -24.05 -11.85
C TYR A 194 -11.39 -23.61 -10.63
N ARG A 195 -11.28 -22.30 -10.42
CA ARG A 195 -10.67 -21.73 -9.21
C ARG A 195 -11.78 -21.48 -8.18
N PRO A 196 -11.66 -22.03 -6.95
CA PRO A 196 -12.66 -21.81 -5.92
C PRO A 196 -12.69 -20.33 -5.51
N HIS A 197 -13.90 -19.82 -5.26
CA HIS A 197 -14.11 -18.46 -4.77
C HIS A 197 -13.34 -18.25 -3.45
N LYS A 198 -12.33 -17.36 -3.46
CA LYS A 198 -11.56 -17.02 -2.25
C LYS A 198 -12.38 -16.09 -1.36
N SER A 199 -12.28 -16.24 -0.05
CA SER A 199 -12.87 -15.28 0.89
C SER A 199 -12.08 -13.96 0.87
N ARG A 200 -12.73 -12.83 1.21
CA ARG A 200 -12.05 -11.52 1.30
C ARG A 200 -10.85 -11.55 2.26
N LEU A 201 -10.93 -12.33 3.33
CA LEU A 201 -9.85 -12.51 4.27
C LEU A 201 -8.67 -13.28 3.65
N ALA A 202 -8.96 -14.30 2.82
CA ALA A 202 -7.93 -15.01 2.09
C ALA A 202 -7.19 -14.08 1.11
N LEU A 203 -7.92 -13.24 0.38
CA LEU A 203 -7.34 -12.22 -0.53
C LEU A 203 -6.46 -11.21 0.21
N LEU A 204 -6.93 -10.69 1.35
CA LEU A 204 -6.11 -9.81 2.19
C LEU A 204 -4.89 -10.53 2.75
N SER A 205 -5.00 -11.81 3.11
CA SER A 205 -3.86 -12.59 3.59
C SER A 205 -2.78 -12.83 2.53
N GLU A 206 -3.12 -12.78 1.25
CA GLU A 206 -2.13 -12.86 0.16
C GLU A 206 -1.25 -11.60 0.10
N VAL A 207 -1.83 -10.43 0.39
CA VAL A 207 -1.10 -9.15 0.42
C VAL A 207 -0.42 -8.92 1.77
N CYS A 208 -1.17 -9.07 2.87
CA CYS A 208 -0.70 -8.75 4.22
C CYS A 208 0.16 -9.85 4.86
N GLY A 209 0.12 -11.06 4.28
CA GLY A 209 0.78 -12.27 4.76
C GLY A 209 -0.16 -13.19 5.54
N ARG A 210 0.22 -14.48 5.63
CA ARG A 210 -0.54 -15.55 6.31
C ARG A 210 -0.51 -15.50 7.85
N VAL A 211 -0.03 -14.39 8.42
CA VAL A 211 -0.01 -14.15 9.86
C VAL A 211 -1.40 -13.73 10.36
N HIS A 212 -1.63 -13.83 11.66
CA HIS A 212 -2.90 -13.43 12.29
C HIS A 212 -3.29 -11.98 11.90
N PRO A 213 -4.58 -11.68 11.61
CA PRO A 213 -5.00 -10.37 11.09
C PRO A 213 -4.57 -9.14 11.92
N MET A 214 -4.44 -9.30 13.23
CA MET A 214 -3.93 -8.22 14.11
C MET A 214 -2.49 -7.79 13.77
N MET A 215 -1.68 -8.69 13.22
CA MET A 215 -0.31 -8.39 12.79
C MET A 215 -0.25 -7.75 11.40
N TRP A 216 -1.37 -7.64 10.68
CA TRP A 216 -1.43 -6.95 9.40
C TRP A 216 -1.28 -5.45 9.54
N LEU A 217 -1.59 -4.89 10.71
CA LEU A 217 -1.35 -3.48 11.00
C LEU A 217 0.12 -3.24 11.33
N LEU A 218 0.81 -4.20 11.94
CA LEU A 218 2.23 -4.00 12.25
C LEU A 218 3.06 -3.95 10.97
N PRO A 219 3.94 -2.95 10.80
CA PRO A 219 4.86 -2.90 9.67
C PRO A 219 5.94 -3.99 9.76
N CYS A 220 5.90 -4.88 10.75
CA CYS A 220 6.82 -5.99 10.94
C CYS A 220 6.18 -7.28 10.40
N GLY A 221 6.55 -7.67 9.19
CA GLY A 221 6.16 -8.96 8.62
C GLY A 221 6.41 -8.97 7.12
N GLY A 222 7.36 -9.79 6.66
CA GLY A 222 7.66 -9.96 5.25
C GLY A 222 6.48 -10.56 4.50
N VAL A 223 6.22 -10.04 3.30
CA VAL A 223 5.35 -10.72 2.33
C VAL A 223 5.99 -12.07 2.03
N SER A 224 5.22 -13.15 2.18
CA SER A 224 5.68 -14.51 1.86
C SER A 224 6.17 -14.52 0.42
N ARG A 225 7.45 -14.84 0.20
CA ARG A 225 8.02 -15.10 -1.13
C ARG A 225 7.26 -16.26 -1.75
N GLY A 226 6.26 -15.96 -2.60
CA GLY A 226 5.86 -16.90 -3.63
C GLY A 226 7.11 -17.21 -4.44
N ARG A 227 7.54 -18.48 -4.43
CA ARG A 227 8.59 -18.96 -5.32
C ARG A 227 8.02 -18.93 -6.73
N ASP A 228 8.15 -17.80 -7.40
CA ASP A 228 8.17 -17.82 -8.85
C ASP A 228 9.64 -18.03 -9.18
N GLU A 229 10.00 -19.30 -9.38
CA GLU A 229 11.25 -19.63 -10.03
C GLU A 229 11.30 -18.86 -11.35
N PRO A 230 12.38 -18.11 -11.63
CA PRO A 230 12.58 -17.61 -12.97
C PRO A 230 12.62 -18.82 -13.90
N LEU A 231 11.72 -18.83 -14.89
CA LEU A 231 11.69 -19.78 -16.02
C LEU A 231 13.07 -19.93 -16.70
N LEU A 232 13.95 -18.94 -16.52
CA LEU A 232 15.30 -18.91 -17.06
C LEU A 232 16.29 -19.87 -16.38
N SER A 233 15.96 -20.49 -15.24
CA SER A 233 16.84 -21.54 -14.66
C SER A 233 16.80 -22.88 -15.42
N HIS A 234 15.90 -23.02 -16.40
CA HIS A 234 15.76 -24.24 -17.20
C HIS A 234 16.44 -24.19 -18.57
N TYR A 235 17.17 -23.12 -18.91
CA TYR A 235 17.85 -22.99 -20.21
C TYR A 235 19.39 -22.95 -20.11
N ASP A 236 19.97 -23.24 -18.94
CA ASP A 236 21.41 -23.48 -18.77
C ASP A 236 21.72 -24.99 -18.77
N VAL A 237 21.48 -25.68 -19.90
CA VAL A 237 22.15 -26.93 -20.29
C VAL A 237 22.28 -27.00 -21.82
#